data_AF-A0A5R2N2W9-F1
#
_entry.id   AF-A0A5R2N2W9-F1
#
_cell.length_a   1.000
_cell.length_b   1.000
_cell.length_c   1.000
_cell.angle_alpha   90.00
_cell.angle_beta   90.00
_cell.angle_gamma   90.00
#
_symmetry.space_group_name_H-M   'P 1'
#
loop_
_entity.id
_entity.type
_entity.pdbx_description
1 polymer ?
#
loop_
_entity_poly.entity_id
_entity_poly.type
_entity_poly.pdbx_seq_one_letter_code
_entity_poly.pdbx_strand_id
1 'polypeptide(L)' 'MVSKNPAQAVGLDDRGIIEQGRRADLVRVRVDDHVPVVRTVWRQGCRVA' A
#
# COMPACT_ATOMS: atom_id res chain seq x y z
N MET A 1 0.75 -8.03 -9.68
CA MET A 1 1.12 -6.65 -10.07
C MET A 1 -0.01 -5.71 -9.64
N VAL A 2 0.04 -5.10 -8.45
CA VAL A 2 -1.12 -4.39 -7.87
C VAL A 2 -0.84 -2.98 -7.31
N SER A 3 0.43 -2.59 -7.18
CA SER A 3 0.83 -1.31 -6.55
C SER A 3 1.69 -0.45 -7.48
N LYS A 4 2.97 -0.84 -7.69
CA LYS A 4 3.96 -0.06 -8.47
C LYS A 4 3.52 0.16 -9.92
N ASN A 5 3.25 -0.91 -10.63
CA ASN A 5 3.01 -0.82 -12.07
C ASN A 5 1.72 -0.07 -12.44
N PRO A 6 0.57 -0.24 -11.76
CA PRO A 6 -0.57 0.63 -12.03
C PRO A 6 -0.27 2.10 -11.69
N ALA A 7 0.46 2.40 -10.60
CA ALA A 7 0.88 3.77 -10.30
C ALA A 7 1.75 4.37 -11.43
N GLN A 8 2.72 3.61 -11.94
CA GLN A 8 3.54 4.03 -13.08
C GLN A 8 2.73 4.24 -14.37
N ALA A 9 1.79 3.33 -14.67
CA ALA A 9 0.96 3.40 -15.87
C ALA A 9 0.10 4.67 -15.93
N VAL A 10 -0.28 5.21 -14.76
CA VAL A 10 -1.06 6.45 -14.66
C VAL A 10 -0.22 7.69 -14.27
N GLY A 11 1.11 7.57 -14.27
CA GLY A 11 2.01 8.69 -14.00
C GLY A 11 2.07 9.15 -12.53
N LEU A 12 1.72 8.28 -11.57
CA LEU A 12 1.87 8.57 -10.15
C LEU A 12 3.27 8.16 -9.67
N ASP A 13 4.08 9.14 -9.30
CA ASP A 13 5.47 8.99 -8.88
C ASP A 13 5.64 8.89 -7.36
N ASP A 14 4.65 9.35 -6.60
CA ASP A 14 4.68 9.43 -5.14
C ASP A 14 4.24 8.14 -4.43
N ARG A 15 3.63 7.15 -5.11
CA ARG A 15 3.00 5.98 -4.46
C ARG A 15 3.29 4.64 -5.17
N GLY A 16 2.79 3.56 -4.57
CA GLY A 16 2.89 2.19 -5.12
C GLY A 16 4.15 1.41 -4.75
N ILE A 17 5.08 2.03 -4.00
CA ILE A 17 6.32 1.42 -3.50
C ILE A 17 6.53 1.86 -2.05
N ILE A 18 7.01 0.96 -1.19
CA ILE A 18 7.45 1.29 0.17
C ILE A 18 8.90 1.74 0.09
N GLU A 19 9.11 3.05 0.15
CA GLU A 19 10.42 3.71 0.06
C GLU A 19 10.35 5.05 0.82
N GLN A 20 11.48 5.53 1.34
CA GLN A 20 11.54 6.82 2.00
C GLN A 20 11.17 7.96 1.03
N GLY A 21 10.49 8.99 1.53
CA GLY A 21 10.06 10.14 0.71
C GLY A 21 8.81 9.90 -0.14
N ARG A 22 8.25 8.68 -0.17
CA ARG A 22 6.99 8.37 -0.85
C ARG A 22 5.77 8.55 0.04
N ARG A 23 4.60 8.69 -0.58
CA ARG A 23 3.29 8.78 0.05
C ARG A 23 3.05 7.57 0.96
N ALA A 24 2.75 7.84 2.23
CA ALA A 24 2.55 6.83 3.27
C ALA A 24 1.15 6.17 3.18
N ASP A 25 0.85 5.55 2.04
CA ASP A 25 -0.31 4.67 1.88
C ASP A 25 0.14 3.22 2.11
N LEU A 26 -0.33 2.61 3.20
CA LEU A 26 0.13 1.30 3.64
C LEU A 26 -1.05 0.39 3.95
N VAL A 27 -0.88 -0.90 3.72
CA VAL A 27 -1.81 -1.95 4.15
C VAL A 27 -1.01 -2.97 4.94
N ARG A 28 -1.38 -3.20 6.20
CA ARG A 28 -0.81 -4.28 7.00
C ARG A 28 -1.63 -5.54 6.77
N VAL A 29 -0.99 -6.58 6.28
CA VAL A 29 -1.60 -7.89 6.02
C VAL A 29 -1.01 -8.91 6.99
N ARG A 30 -1.84 -9.81 7.47
CA ARG A 30 -1.44 -11.05 8.16
C ARG A 30 -1.93 -12.22 7.33
N VAL A 31 -1.12 -13.26 7.20
CA VAL A 31 -1.55 -14.51 6.54
C VAL A 31 -2.05 -15.46 7.62
N ASP A 32 -3.32 -15.82 7.56
CA ASP A 32 -3.97 -16.80 8.43
C ASP A 32 -4.45 -17.95 7.55
N ASP A 33 -4.00 -19.18 7.82
CA ASP A 33 -4.33 -20.39 7.04
C ASP A 33 -4.22 -20.21 5.51
N HIS A 34 -3.12 -19.57 5.08
CA HIS A 34 -2.82 -19.22 3.68
C HIS A 34 -3.71 -18.14 3.06
N VAL A 35 -4.64 -17.56 3.81
CA VAL A 35 -5.48 -16.44 3.38
C VAL A 35 -4.88 -15.12 3.85
N PRO A 36 -4.60 -14.16 2.95
CA PRO A 36 -4.15 -12.83 3.35
C PRO A 36 -5.32 -12.02 3.93
N VAL A 37 -5.22 -11.66 5.21
CA VAL A 37 -6.20 -10.85 5.93
C VAL A 37 -5.66 -9.45 6.17
N VAL A 38 -6.39 -8.43 5.73
CA VAL A 38 -6.07 -7.02 6.01
C VAL A 38 -6.36 -6.72 7.48
N ARG A 39 -5.37 -6.16 8.18
CA ARG A 39 -5.47 -5.80 9.60
C ARG A 39 -5.61 -4.31 9.83
N THR A 40 -4.96 -3.49 9.01
CA THR A 40 -4.96 -2.03 9.16
C THR A 40 -4.62 -1.38 7.83
N VAL A 41 -5.26 -0.24 7.55
CA VAL A 41 -5.00 0.57 6.35
C VAL A 41 -4.64 1.99 6.75
N TRP A 42 -3.63 2.55 6.09
CA TRP A 42 -3.23 3.94 6.21
C TRP A 42 -3.31 4.63 4.85
N ARG A 43 -3.71 5.91 4.88
CA ARG A 43 -3.67 6.83 3.76
C ARG A 43 -2.93 8.09 4.18
N GLN A 44 -1.83 8.43 3.50
CA GLN A 44 -0.97 9.57 3.88
C GLN A 44 -0.58 9.57 5.36
N GLY A 45 -0.28 8.40 5.93
CA GLY A 45 0.10 8.25 7.34
C GLY A 45 -1.07 8.25 8.32
N CYS A 46 -2.28 8.60 7.89
CA CYS A 46 -3.48 8.53 8.73
C CYS A 46 -4.10 7.14 8.65
N ARG A 47 -4.41 6.53 9.80
CA ARG A 47 -5.15 5.26 9.84
C ARG A 47 -6.60 5.50 9.41
N VAL A 48 -7.11 4.66 8.52
CA VAL A 48 -8.47 4.77 7.95
C VAL A 48 -9.33 3.51 8.11
N ALA A 49 -8.70 2.36 8.40
CA ALA A 49 -9.36 1.10 8.77
C ALA A 49 -8.46 0.29 9.72
#